data_AF-A0A7L0UR88-F1
#
_entry.id   AF-A0A7L0UR88-F1
#
_cell.length_a   1.000
_cell.length_b   1.000
_cell.length_c   1.000
_cell.angle_alpha   90.00
_cell.angle_beta   90.00
_cell.angle_gamma   90.00
#
_symmetry.space_group_name_H-M   'P 1'
#
loop_
_entity.id
_entity.type
_entity.pdbx_description
1 polymer ?
#
loop_
_entity_poly.entity_id
_entity_poly.type
_entity_poly.pdbx_seq_one_letter_code
_entity_poly.pdbx_strand_id
1 'polypeptide(L)' 'KRSFQGPFQACHEVVGPQEFYRNCLYDVCINDGAKQIFCQVVETYAATCRKRGAVVHDWRTPAGCRKWWLGCPLLDHGM' A
#
# COMPACT_ATOMS: atom_id res chain seq x y z
N LYS A 1 -21.60 -9.89 1.68
CA LYS A 1 -20.66 -11.04 1.65
C LYS A 1 -19.27 -10.51 2.01
N ARG A 2 -18.84 -10.67 3.27
CA ARG A 2 -17.53 -10.16 3.74
C ARG A 2 -16.53 -11.29 3.55
N SER A 3 -15.65 -11.18 2.56
CA SER A 3 -14.54 -12.12 2.42
C SER A 3 -13.65 -11.97 3.66
N PHE A 4 -13.40 -13.07 4.34
CA PHE A 4 -12.71 -13.10 5.65
C PHE A 4 -11.19 -13.03 5.53
N GLN A 5 -10.66 -12.73 4.34
CA GLN A 5 -9.23 -12.64 4.06
C GLN A 5 -9.00 -11.36 3.26
N GLY A 6 -8.46 -10.35 3.93
CA GLY A 6 -8.09 -9.09 3.29
C GLY A 6 -6.98 -9.30 2.26
N PRO A 7 -6.71 -8.31 1.38
CA PRO A 7 -5.74 -8.47 0.30
C PRO A 7 -4.30 -8.74 0.76
N PHE A 8 -4.01 -8.54 2.04
CA PHE A 8 -2.72 -8.74 2.69
C PHE A 8 -2.70 -9.93 3.68
N GLN A 9 -3.74 -10.78 3.70
CA GLN A 9 -3.85 -11.86 4.70
C GLN A 9 -2.58 -12.72 4.80
N ALA A 10 -2.06 -13.21 3.67
CA ALA A 10 -0.84 -14.02 3.64
C ALA A 10 0.42 -13.23 4.03
N CYS A 11 0.37 -11.90 3.99
CA CYS A 11 1.50 -11.06 4.35
C CYS A 11 1.62 -10.85 5.86
N HIS A 12 0.52 -10.84 6.60
CA HIS A 12 0.54 -10.52 8.03
C HIS A 12 1.41 -11.50 8.86
N GLU A 13 1.59 -12.73 8.38
CA GLU A 13 2.45 -13.75 9.02
C GLU A 13 3.95 -13.50 8.80
N VAL A 14 4.33 -12.85 7.70
CA VAL A 14 5.74 -12.62 7.31
C VAL A 14 6.18 -11.18 7.46
N VAL A 15 5.24 -10.23 7.46
CA VAL A 15 5.45 -8.79 7.65
C VAL A 15 4.31 -8.23 8.49
N GLY A 16 4.62 -7.91 9.75
CA GLY A 16 3.66 -7.31 10.67
C GLY A 16 3.11 -5.97 10.15
N PRO A 17 1.78 -5.75 10.13
CA PRO A 17 1.17 -4.53 9.57
C PRO A 17 1.30 -3.30 10.47
N GLN A 18 1.62 -3.47 11.75
CA GLN A 18 1.52 -2.43 12.78
C GLN A 18 2.35 -1.18 12.46
N GLU A 19 3.60 -1.36 12.04
CA GLU A 19 4.51 -0.25 11.72
C GLU A 19 4.04 0.51 10.48
N PHE A 20 3.63 -0.21 9.42
CA PHE A 20 3.09 0.39 8.20
C PHE A 20 1.79 1.16 8.47
N TYR A 21 0.94 0.63 9.36
CA TYR A 21 -0.29 1.29 9.77
C TYR A 21 0.00 2.60 10.51
N ARG A 22 0.92 2.58 11.49
CA ARG A 22 1.32 3.78 12.24
C ARG A 22 1.92 4.85 11.32
N ASN A 23 2.83 4.45 10.42
CA ASN A 23 3.43 5.36 9.46
C ASN A 23 2.39 5.91 8.49
N CYS A 24 1.45 5.08 8.03
CA CYS A 24 0.34 5.53 7.19
C CYS A 24 -0.49 6.63 7.86
N LEU A 25 -0.88 6.44 9.12
CA LEU A 25 -1.62 7.46 9.87
C LEU A 25 -0.85 8.76 10.00
N TYR A 26 0.45 8.66 10.32
CA TYR A 26 1.30 9.82 10.45
C TYR A 26 1.47 10.56 9.11
N ASP A 27 1.91 9.87 8.07
CA ASP A 27 2.19 10.44 6.75
C ASP A 27 0.93 11.06 6.13
N VAL A 28 -0.22 10.39 6.26
CA VAL A 28 -1.49 10.92 5.76
C VAL A 28 -1.93 12.15 6.56
N CYS A 29 -1.72 12.16 7.88
CA CYS A 29 -2.10 13.29 8.73
C CYS A 29 -1.27 14.54 8.44
N ILE A 30 0.06 14.42 8.29
CA ILE A 30 0.93 15.57 8.01
C ILE A 30 0.79 16.10 6.58
N ASN A 31 0.16 15.32 5.69
CA ASN A 31 -0.14 15.70 4.31
C ASN A 31 -1.64 15.98 4.09
N ASP A 32 -2.34 16.49 5.10
CA ASP A 32 -3.75 16.93 5.01
C ASP A 32 -4.71 15.87 4.44
N GLY A 33 -4.48 14.59 4.75
CA GLY A 33 -5.33 13.50 4.25
C GLY A 33 -5.05 13.10 2.79
N ALA A 34 -3.92 13.51 2.21
CA ALA A 34 -3.59 13.28 0.81
C ALA A 34 -3.70 11.80 0.40
N LYS A 35 -4.64 11.51 -0.51
CA LYS A 35 -4.89 10.15 -1.01
C LYS A 35 -3.67 9.53 -1.67
N GLN A 36 -2.82 10.35 -2.30
CA GLN A 36 -1.56 9.92 -2.91
C GLN A 36 -0.63 9.28 -1.87
N ILE A 37 -0.43 9.94 -0.73
CA ILE A 37 0.44 9.47 0.35
C ILE A 37 -0.09 8.15 0.91
N PHE A 38 -1.41 8.07 1.14
CA PHE A 38 -2.06 6.82 1.52
C PHE A 38 -1.77 5.69 0.51
N CYS A 39 -1.94 5.93 -0.79
CA CYS A 39 -1.69 4.92 -1.82
C CYS A 39 -0.21 4.53 -1.93
N GLN A 40 0.72 5.46 -1.68
CA GLN A 40 2.16 5.19 -1.64
C GLN A 40 2.52 4.27 -0.47
N VAL A 41 2.05 4.57 0.74
CA VAL A 41 2.34 3.75 1.93
C VAL A 41 1.78 2.33 1.77
N VAL A 42 0.57 2.18 1.24
CA VAL A 42 -0.03 0.86 0.99
C VAL A 42 0.71 0.09 -0.12
N GLU A 43 1.22 0.76 -1.16
CA GLU A 43 2.09 0.12 -2.15
C GLU A 43 3.44 -0.30 -1.55
N THR A 44 4.03 0.49 -0.65
CA THR A 44 5.25 0.10 0.06
C THR A 44 5.03 -1.17 0.89
N TYR A 45 3.88 -1.29 1.55
CA TYR A 45 3.51 -2.52 2.25
C TYR A 45 3.35 -3.68 1.26
N ALA A 46 2.59 -3.50 0.18
CA ALA A 46 2.39 -4.50 -0.86
C ALA A 46 3.70 -4.98 -1.50
N ALA A 47 4.62 -4.07 -1.80
CA ALA A 47 5.94 -4.39 -2.34
C ALA A 47 6.77 -5.18 -1.33
N THR A 48 6.75 -4.80 -0.05
CA THR A 48 7.43 -5.54 1.02
C THR A 48 6.88 -6.96 1.18
N CYS A 49 5.55 -7.12 1.17
CA CYS A 49 4.89 -8.41 1.18
C CYS A 49 5.34 -9.31 0.02
N ARG A 50 5.31 -8.79 -1.21
CA ARG A 50 5.74 -9.53 -2.41
C ARG A 50 7.22 -9.92 -2.35
N LYS A 51 8.09 -9.01 -1.87
CA LYS A 51 9.52 -9.31 -1.65
C LYS A 51 9.76 -10.43 -0.64
N ARG A 52 8.84 -10.63 0.31
CA ARG A 52 8.85 -11.72 1.30
C ARG A 52 8.12 -12.98 0.81
N GLY A 53 7.69 -13.02 -0.45
CA GLY A 53 7.02 -14.18 -1.05
C GLY A 53 5.53 -14.29 -0.74
N ALA A 54 4.93 -13.33 -0.04
CA ALA A 54 3.50 -13.34 0.24
C ALA A 54 2.68 -12.94 -1.00
N VAL A 55 1.58 -13.66 -1.23
CA VAL A 55 0.59 -13.29 -2.24
C VAL A 55 -0.19 -12.06 -1.75
N VAL A 56 -0.23 -11.03 -2.59
CA VAL A 56 -1.02 -9.81 -2.35
C VAL A 56 -2.12 -9.75 -3.40
N HIS A 57 -3.38 -9.81 -2.97
CA HIS A 57 -4.54 -9.69 -3.85
C HIS A 57 -4.84 -8.21 -4.19
N ASP A 58 -5.86 -7.97 -5.01
CA ASP A 58 -6.23 -6.61 -5.41
C ASP A 58 -6.65 -5.75 -4.21
N TRP A 59 -5.73 -4.90 -3.78
CA TRP A 59 -5.96 -3.87 -2.77
C TRP A 59 -6.25 -2.51 -3.40
N ARG A 60 -5.86 -2.28 -4.66
CA ARG A 60 -5.94 -0.95 -5.29
C ARG A 60 -7.36 -0.55 -5.60
N THR A 61 -8.20 -1.49 -6.03
CA THR A 61 -9.64 -1.25 -6.24
C THR A 61 -10.36 -0.85 -4.95
N PRO A 62 -10.36 -1.66 -3.88
CA PRO A 62 -11.06 -1.32 -2.65
C PRO A 62 -10.47 -0.09 -1.96
N ALA A 63 -9.17 0.16 -2.12
CA ALA A 63 -8.52 1.33 -1.57
C ALA A 63 -8.74 2.61 -2.40
N GLY A 64 -9.35 2.55 -3.58
CA GLY A 64 -9.50 3.71 -4.47
C GLY A 64 -8.18 4.22 -5.06
N CYS A 65 -7.18 3.35 -5.20
CA CYS A 65 -5.81 3.66 -5.63
C CYS A 65 -5.51 3.28 -7.09
N ARG A 66 -6.53 2.96 -7.91
CA ARG A 66 -6.35 2.60 -9.32
C ARG A 66 -5.88 3.76 -10.20
N LYS A 67 -6.34 4.99 -9.92
CA LYS A 67 -6.13 6.15 -10.80
C LYS A 67 -4.68 6.65 -10.83
N TRP A 68 -3.91 6.42 -9.77
CA TRP A 68 -2.58 7.01 -9.56
C TRP A 68 -1.45 6.26 -10.29
N TRP A 69 -1.73 5.07 -10.83
CA TRP A 69 -0.74 4.28 -11.57
C TRP A 69 -0.74 4.57 -13.09
N LEU A 70 -1.79 5.23 -13.60
CA LEU A 70 -1.91 5.58 -15.04
C LEU A 70 -1.06 6.80 -15.45
N GLY A 71 -0.37 7.43 -14.50
CA GLY A 71 0.53 8.55 -14.76
C GLY A 71 1.69 8.51 -13.79
N CYS A 72 2.60 7.55 -13.96
CA CYS A 72 3.88 7.55 -13.27
C CYS A 72 4.91 8.31 -14.14
N PRO A 73 5.19 9.60 -13.89
CA PRO A 73 6.45 10.21 -14.31
C PRO A 73 7.50 9.90 -13.24
N LEU A 74 8.02 8.67 -13.22
CA LEU A 74 9.29 8.37 -12.55
C LEU A 74 10.18 7.50 -13.46
N LEU A 75 10.41 8.05 -14.65
CA LEU A 75 11.68 7.91 -15.38
C LEU A 75 12.30 9.31 -15.56
N ASP A 76 12.49 10.05 -14.47
CA ASP A 76 13.40 11.23 -14.50
C ASP A 76 14.12 11.53 -13.18
N HIS A 77 14.33 10.57 -12.30
CA HIS A 77 15.39 10.74 -11.30
C HIS A 77 16.26 9.49 -11.23
N GLY A 78 16.95 9.28 -12.35
CA GLY A 78 18.32 8.78 -12.30
C GLY A 78 19.25 9.92 -11.90
N MET A 79 19.43 10.10 -10.59
CA MET A 79 20.66 10.54 -9.92
C MET A 79 20.43 10.46 -8.41
#